data_AF-A0A4Q1S9I2-F1
#
_entry.id   AF-A0A4Q1S9I2-F1
#
_cell.length_a   1.000
_cell.length_b   1.000
_cell.length_c   1.000
_cell.angle_alpha   90.00
_cell.angle_beta   90.00
_cell.angle_gamma   90.00
#
_symmetry.space_group_name_H-M   'P 1'
#
loop_
_entity.id
_entity.type
_entity.pdbx_description
1 polymer ?
#
loop_
_entity_poly.entity_id
_entity_poly.type
_entity_poly.pdbx_seq_one_letter_code
_entity_poly.pdbx_strand_id
1 'polypeptide(L)'
;MSRWKWLTFSALSAALVCSAPKVSTAQVVVNIGPAPVCPYGYFDYAPYNCAPYGYYGPDWFSGGIFIGAGPWFHGPHGFYGHVDNRWDPHHGYAGPLPGRGEAAFGGFRGNEARDGRGNIGNAGHDPGGERHPGFSGGGRGGPGGRR
;
A
#
# COMPACT_ATOMS: atom_id res chain seq x y z
N MET A 1 18.08 63.97 7.58
CA MET A 1 17.23 62.94 8.22
C MET A 1 17.23 61.71 7.33
N SER A 2 17.13 60.47 7.86
CA SER A 2 16.87 59.23 7.08
C SER A 2 18.01 58.20 6.89
N ARG A 3 19.05 58.12 7.73
CA ARG A 3 19.97 56.94 7.75
C ARG A 3 19.75 56.03 8.96
N TRP A 4 19.46 56.60 10.13
CA TRP A 4 19.14 55.85 11.35
C TRP A 4 17.83 55.06 11.25
N LYS A 5 16.81 55.65 10.62
CA LYS A 5 15.51 54.99 10.40
C LYS A 5 15.63 53.74 9.51
N TRP A 6 16.62 53.69 8.63
CA TRP A 6 16.78 52.59 7.67
C TRP A 6 17.48 51.40 8.32
N LEU A 7 18.42 51.65 9.24
CA LEU A 7 19.09 50.62 10.00
C LEU A 7 18.16 49.91 11.00
N THR A 8 17.24 50.64 11.60
CA THR A 8 16.24 50.07 12.53
C THR A 8 15.21 49.21 11.80
N PHE A 9 14.78 49.61 10.59
CA PHE A 9 13.91 48.79 9.76
C PHE A 9 14.58 47.48 9.30
N SER A 10 15.85 47.51 8.88
CA SER A 10 16.55 46.27 8.49
C SER A 10 16.74 45.28 9.65
N ALA A 11 16.99 45.78 10.86
CA ALA A 11 17.15 44.92 12.05
C ALA A 11 15.84 44.21 12.45
N LEU A 12 14.70 44.91 12.35
CA LEU A 12 13.38 44.35 12.62
C LEU A 12 12.97 43.29 11.58
N SER A 13 13.28 43.52 10.30
CA SER A 13 13.03 42.56 9.22
C SER A 13 13.82 41.27 9.39
N ALA A 14 15.10 41.37 9.79
CA ALA A 14 15.96 40.21 9.99
C ALA A 14 15.51 39.35 11.18
N ALA A 15 15.02 39.97 12.26
CA ALA A 15 14.50 39.24 13.42
C ALA A 15 13.23 38.43 13.11
N LEU A 16 12.38 38.93 12.21
CA LEU A 16 11.13 38.26 11.84
C LEU A 16 11.36 37.02 10.94
N VAL A 17 12.39 37.04 10.08
CA VAL A 17 12.74 35.91 9.20
C VAL A 17 13.39 34.76 9.99
N CYS A 18 14.08 35.05 11.10
CA CYS A 18 14.68 34.02 11.97
C CYS A 18 13.65 33.27 12.85
N SER A 19 12.39 33.71 12.87
CA SER A 19 11.33 33.17 13.74
C SER A 19 10.41 32.18 13.02
N ALA A 20 10.82 31.66 11.86
CA ALA A 20 10.02 30.68 11.11
C ALA A 20 9.74 29.45 11.99
N PRO A 21 8.46 29.06 12.20
CA PRO A 21 8.14 27.85 12.94
C PRO A 21 8.76 26.67 12.20
N LYS A 22 9.63 25.93 12.89
CA LYS A 22 10.13 24.65 12.38
C LYS A 22 8.91 23.75 12.24
N VAL A 23 8.54 23.39 11.01
CA VAL A 23 7.54 22.36 10.75
C VAL A 23 8.05 21.10 11.46
N SER A 24 7.42 20.79 12.59
CA SER A 24 7.72 19.57 13.34
C SER A 24 7.24 18.41 12.49
N THR A 25 8.16 17.54 12.07
CA THR A 25 7.81 16.25 11.50
C THR A 25 7.19 15.44 12.64
N ALA A 26 5.85 15.47 12.74
CA ALA A 26 5.11 14.64 13.66
C ALA A 26 5.58 13.19 13.44
N GLN A 27 6.27 12.67 14.44
CA GLN A 27 6.74 11.29 14.46
C GLN A 27 5.47 10.45 14.59
N VAL A 28 4.91 9.97 13.48
CA VAL A 28 3.78 9.03 13.53
C VAL A 28 4.37 7.73 14.06
N VAL A 29 4.31 7.56 15.38
CA VAL A 29 4.61 6.28 16.03
C VAL A 29 3.52 5.33 15.56
N VAL A 30 3.80 4.54 14.53
CA VAL A 30 2.97 3.41 14.14
C VAL A 30 3.16 2.37 15.23
N ASN A 31 2.31 2.43 16.26
CA ASN A 31 2.27 1.42 17.29
C ASN A 31 1.83 0.12 16.60
N ILE A 32 2.74 -0.83 16.42
CA ILE A 32 2.44 -2.12 15.76
C ILE A 32 1.56 -2.92 16.72
N GLY A 33 0.26 -2.65 16.65
CA GLY A 33 -0.78 -3.33 17.41
C GLY A 33 -1.21 -4.63 16.74
N PRO A 34 -2.43 -5.12 17.03
CA PRO A 34 -3.01 -6.22 16.26
C PRO A 34 -3.16 -5.84 14.78
N ALA A 35 -3.21 -6.85 13.91
CA ALA A 35 -3.43 -6.65 12.47
C ALA A 35 -4.74 -5.88 12.22
N PRO A 36 -4.77 -4.99 11.21
CA PRO A 36 -6.00 -4.31 10.79
C PRO A 36 -7.12 -5.30 10.44
N VAL A 37 -8.34 -5.04 10.93
CA VAL A 37 -9.52 -5.85 10.62
C VAL A 37 -10.22 -5.26 9.41
N CYS A 38 -9.78 -5.67 8.22
CA CYS A 38 -10.28 -5.21 6.93
C CYS A 38 -10.93 -6.36 6.15
N PRO A 39 -11.96 -6.10 5.31
CA PRO A 39 -12.68 -7.17 4.59
C PRO A 39 -11.82 -8.02 3.66
N TYR A 40 -10.83 -7.41 2.99
CA TYR A 40 -10.03 -8.04 1.93
C TYR A 40 -8.51 -7.92 2.16
N GLY A 41 -8.12 -7.60 3.39
CA GLY A 41 -6.74 -7.25 3.73
C GLY A 41 -6.48 -5.74 3.73
N TYR A 42 -5.20 -5.40 3.88
CA TYR A 42 -4.70 -4.05 4.07
C TYR A 42 -3.40 -3.89 3.29
N PHE A 43 -3.03 -2.67 2.92
CA PHE A 43 -1.83 -2.42 2.12
C PHE A 43 -0.56 -2.97 2.78
N ASP A 44 0.42 -3.35 1.98
CA ASP A 44 1.74 -3.86 2.38
C ASP A 44 2.66 -2.80 2.98
N TYR A 45 2.24 -1.53 2.96
CA TYR A 45 2.96 -0.39 3.48
C TYR A 45 2.22 0.32 4.62
N ALA A 46 2.99 0.98 5.49
CA ALA A 46 2.44 1.81 6.55
C ALA A 46 1.61 2.99 5.97
N PRO A 47 0.45 3.34 6.56
CA PRO A 47 -0.04 2.91 7.87
C PRO A 47 -0.92 1.64 7.86
N TYR A 48 -0.83 0.78 6.84
CA TYR A 48 -1.60 -0.46 6.72
C TYR A 48 -3.12 -0.24 6.67
N ASN A 49 -3.56 0.74 5.86
CA ASN A 49 -4.97 1.01 5.63
C ASN A 49 -5.65 -0.17 4.89
N CYS A 50 -6.97 -0.31 5.07
CA CYS A 50 -7.74 -1.33 4.36
C CYS A 50 -7.62 -1.16 2.84
N ALA A 51 -7.25 -2.24 2.17
CA ALA A 51 -7.10 -2.26 0.73
C ALA A 51 -8.43 -2.65 0.07
N PRO A 52 -8.82 -2.00 -1.04
CA PRO A 52 -10.00 -2.35 -1.81
C PRO A 52 -9.92 -3.78 -2.37
N TYR A 53 -11.10 -4.33 -2.64
CA TYR A 53 -11.20 -5.62 -3.32
C TYR A 53 -10.49 -5.56 -4.67
N GLY A 54 -9.67 -6.57 -4.96
CA GLY A 54 -8.89 -6.63 -6.20
C GLY A 54 -7.56 -5.89 -6.17
N TYR A 55 -7.11 -5.34 -5.03
CA TYR A 55 -5.70 -4.96 -4.86
C TYR A 55 -4.79 -6.19 -4.81
N TYR A 56 -5.16 -7.20 -4.02
CA TYR A 56 -4.41 -8.46 -3.91
C TYR A 56 -4.93 -9.54 -4.85
N GLY A 57 -4.01 -10.26 -5.49
CA GLY A 57 -4.31 -11.45 -6.28
C GLY A 57 -4.52 -12.69 -5.41
N PRO A 58 -4.96 -13.82 -5.99
CA PRO A 58 -5.14 -15.11 -5.30
C PRO A 58 -3.94 -15.59 -4.49
N ASP A 59 -2.71 -15.24 -4.90
CA ASP A 59 -1.48 -15.63 -4.22
C ASP A 59 -1.48 -15.23 -2.73
N TRP A 60 -2.15 -14.13 -2.39
CA TRP A 60 -2.23 -13.57 -1.04
C TRP A 60 -3.29 -14.23 -0.16
N PHE A 61 -4.01 -15.23 -0.67
CA PHE A 61 -5.10 -15.90 0.04
C PHE A 61 -4.86 -17.40 0.15
N SER A 62 -4.79 -17.89 1.39
CA SER A 62 -4.77 -19.33 1.68
C SER A 62 -6.15 -19.77 2.10
N GLY A 63 -6.82 -20.60 1.28
CA GLY A 63 -8.19 -21.04 1.55
C GLY A 63 -9.21 -19.89 1.63
N GLY A 64 -8.94 -18.77 0.92
CA GLY A 64 -9.78 -17.56 0.97
C GLY A 64 -9.47 -16.61 2.14
N ILE A 65 -8.51 -16.96 3.01
CA ILE A 65 -8.07 -16.11 4.12
C ILE A 65 -6.83 -15.34 3.69
N PHE A 66 -6.85 -14.02 3.86
CA PHE A 66 -5.69 -13.17 3.61
C PHE A 66 -4.53 -13.57 4.53
N ILE A 67 -3.37 -13.86 3.96
CA ILE A 67 -2.19 -14.34 4.71
C ILE A 67 -1.44 -13.23 5.46
N GLY A 68 -1.90 -11.99 5.33
CA GLY A 68 -1.30 -10.81 5.95
C GLY A 68 -0.30 -10.11 5.05
N ALA A 69 0.13 -8.94 5.51
CA ALA A 69 1.25 -8.18 4.98
C ALA A 69 1.94 -7.41 6.13
N GLY A 70 3.12 -6.88 5.87
CA GLY A 70 3.96 -6.19 6.82
C GLY A 70 4.33 -7.06 8.03
N PRO A 71 4.26 -6.52 9.26
CA PRO A 71 4.58 -7.24 10.49
C PRO A 71 3.73 -8.49 10.76
N TRP A 72 2.55 -8.60 10.15
CA TRP A 72 1.62 -9.71 10.35
C TRP A 72 1.57 -10.67 9.15
N PHE A 73 2.60 -10.64 8.29
CA PHE A 73 2.71 -11.61 7.20
C PHE A 73 2.97 -13.02 7.73
N HIS A 74 2.11 -13.97 7.34
CA HIS A 74 2.18 -15.38 7.75
C HIS A 74 2.32 -16.34 6.55
N GLY A 75 2.70 -15.82 5.37
CA GLY A 75 2.96 -16.62 4.19
C GLY A 75 4.32 -17.34 4.20
N PRO A 76 4.59 -18.15 3.16
CA PRO A 76 5.84 -18.91 3.06
C PRO A 76 7.06 -18.00 2.87
N HIS A 77 8.25 -18.53 3.21
CA HIS A 77 9.49 -17.82 2.97
C HIS A 77 9.76 -17.65 1.46
N GLY A 78 10.23 -16.47 1.05
CA GLY A 78 10.48 -16.15 -0.36
C GLY A 78 9.21 -15.94 -1.18
N PHE A 79 8.07 -15.76 -0.51
CA PHE A 79 6.80 -15.46 -1.16
C PHE A 79 6.85 -14.14 -1.93
N TYR A 80 6.33 -14.18 -3.15
CA TYR A 80 5.92 -13.01 -3.91
C TYR A 80 4.54 -13.30 -4.48
N GLY A 81 3.61 -12.38 -4.29
CA GLY A 81 2.25 -12.50 -4.83
C GLY A 81 1.90 -11.27 -5.64
N HIS A 82 1.02 -11.43 -6.61
CA HIS A 82 0.64 -10.31 -7.46
C HIS A 82 -0.27 -9.31 -6.74
N VAL A 83 -0.06 -8.04 -7.09
CA VAL A 83 -0.90 -6.90 -6.73
C VAL A 83 -1.37 -6.17 -7.99
N ASP A 84 -2.48 -5.45 -7.89
CA ASP A 84 -3.00 -4.57 -8.93
C ASP A 84 -2.94 -3.12 -8.44
N ASN A 85 -1.89 -2.42 -8.86
CA ASN A 85 -1.62 -1.03 -8.47
C ASN A 85 -2.69 -0.04 -8.96
N ARG A 86 -3.64 -0.44 -9.82
CA ARG A 86 -4.80 0.43 -10.17
C ARG A 86 -5.66 0.77 -8.95
N TRP A 87 -5.55 -0.04 -7.90
CA TRP A 87 -6.28 0.11 -6.64
C TRP A 87 -5.43 0.73 -5.53
N ASP A 88 -4.20 1.13 -5.83
CA ASP A 88 -3.28 1.73 -4.87
C ASP A 88 -3.36 3.27 -4.90
N PRO A 89 -3.66 3.95 -3.78
CA PRO A 89 -3.64 5.40 -3.68
C PRO A 89 -2.33 6.05 -4.14
N HIS A 90 -1.19 5.40 -3.93
CA HIS A 90 0.11 5.90 -4.41
C HIS A 90 0.24 5.88 -5.93
N HIS A 91 -0.59 5.11 -6.62
CA HIS A 91 -0.63 4.99 -8.08
C HIS A 91 -1.84 5.72 -8.69
N GLY A 92 -2.46 6.62 -7.93
CA GLY A 92 -3.54 7.48 -8.41
C GLY A 92 -4.96 6.93 -8.19
N TYR A 93 -5.10 5.85 -7.44
CA TYR A 93 -6.43 5.40 -7.01
C TYR A 93 -7.06 6.42 -6.05
N ALA A 94 -8.23 6.92 -6.40
CA ALA A 94 -9.00 7.87 -5.59
C ALA A 94 -10.42 7.37 -5.29
N GLY A 95 -10.66 6.06 -5.46
CA GLY A 95 -11.95 5.44 -5.15
C GLY A 95 -12.14 5.20 -3.65
N PRO A 96 -13.33 4.73 -3.24
CA PRO A 96 -13.61 4.42 -1.85
C PRO A 96 -12.73 3.26 -1.36
N LEU A 97 -12.07 3.44 -0.21
CA LEU A 97 -11.45 2.33 0.51
C LEU A 97 -12.51 1.56 1.29
N PRO A 98 -12.41 0.22 1.37
CA PRO A 98 -13.45 -0.58 1.96
C PRO A 98 -13.50 -0.42 3.48
N GLY A 99 -14.70 -0.16 4.00
CA GLY A 99 -15.03 -0.22 5.42
C GLY A 99 -15.35 -1.64 5.92
N ARG A 100 -15.57 -1.77 7.24
CA ARG A 100 -15.95 -3.05 7.86
C ARG A 100 -17.31 -3.53 7.32
N GLY A 101 -17.34 -4.71 6.72
CA GLY A 101 -18.56 -5.35 6.21
C GLY A 101 -18.95 -4.96 4.78
N GLU A 102 -18.06 -4.30 4.03
CA GLU A 102 -18.32 -3.92 2.65
C GLU A 102 -18.13 -5.05 1.63
N ALA A 103 -18.85 -4.94 0.52
CA ALA A 103 -18.87 -5.93 -0.54
C ALA A 103 -17.74 -5.72 -1.57
N ALA A 104 -17.40 -6.80 -2.26
CA ALA A 104 -16.35 -6.85 -3.26
C ALA A 104 -16.72 -5.99 -4.48
N PHE A 105 -15.84 -5.06 -4.86
CA PHE A 105 -15.97 -4.28 -6.09
C PHE A 105 -14.75 -4.51 -6.98
N GLY A 106 -14.97 -5.08 -8.17
CA GLY A 106 -13.96 -5.14 -9.23
C GLY A 106 -13.27 -6.48 -9.43
N GLY A 107 -12.61 -6.61 -10.59
CA GLY A 107 -11.79 -7.77 -10.97
C GLY A 107 -10.31 -7.44 -10.89
N PHE A 108 -9.52 -8.39 -10.39
CA PHE A 108 -8.07 -8.29 -10.25
C PHE A 108 -7.37 -8.31 -11.61
N ARG A 109 -6.37 -7.45 -11.78
CA ARG A 109 -5.44 -7.50 -12.92
C ARG A 109 -4.03 -7.23 -12.42
N GLY A 110 -3.36 -8.30 -11.99
CA GLY A 110 -2.00 -8.24 -11.48
C GLY A 110 -1.06 -7.54 -12.46
N ASN A 111 -0.34 -6.54 -11.95
CA ASN A 111 0.64 -5.77 -12.71
C ASN A 111 1.99 -5.65 -12.03
N GLU A 112 2.10 -6.12 -10.78
CA GLU A 112 3.35 -6.14 -10.02
C GLU A 112 3.31 -7.31 -9.04
N ALA A 113 4.47 -7.87 -8.68
CA ALA A 113 4.58 -8.90 -7.66
C ALA A 113 5.38 -8.37 -6.47
N ARG A 114 4.88 -8.62 -5.26
CA ARG A 114 5.47 -8.10 -4.03
C ARG A 114 5.57 -9.17 -2.95
N ASP A 115 6.60 -9.04 -2.10
CA ASP A 115 6.71 -9.85 -0.90
C ASP A 115 5.84 -9.28 0.24
N GLY A 116 5.78 -10.00 1.35
CA GLY A 116 5.04 -9.59 2.54
C GLY A 116 5.51 -8.26 3.16
N ARG A 117 6.61 -7.65 2.71
CA ARG A 117 7.12 -6.36 3.20
C ARG A 117 6.98 -5.25 2.16
N GLY A 118 6.37 -5.54 1.02
CA GLY A 118 6.20 -4.62 -0.10
C GLY A 118 7.43 -4.45 -1.00
N ASN A 119 8.40 -5.36 -0.91
CA ASN A 119 9.51 -5.39 -1.86
C ASN A 119 9.03 -5.98 -3.18
N ILE A 120 9.38 -5.32 -4.28
CA ILE A 120 9.04 -5.77 -5.63
C ILE A 120 9.92 -6.97 -6.01
N GLY A 121 9.33 -7.98 -6.64
CA GLY A 121 10.05 -9.13 -7.16
C GLY A 121 9.26 -9.91 -8.20
N ASN A 122 9.39 -11.24 -8.19
CA ASN A 122 8.78 -12.12 -9.18
C ASN A 122 8.04 -13.27 -8.47
N ALA A 123 6.74 -13.40 -8.75
CA ALA A 123 5.88 -14.45 -8.20
C ALA A 123 6.16 -15.85 -8.77
N GLY A 124 6.91 -15.94 -9.88
CA GLY A 124 7.26 -17.22 -10.53
C GLY A 124 6.21 -17.73 -11.52
N HIS A 125 5.13 -16.98 -11.74
CA HIS A 125 4.08 -17.25 -12.73
C HIS A 125 3.45 -15.97 -13.26
N ASP A 126 2.72 -16.06 -14.37
CA ASP A 126 2.05 -14.91 -14.98
C ASP A 126 0.73 -14.56 -14.26
N PRO A 127 0.42 -13.27 -14.03
CA PRO A 127 -0.83 -12.83 -13.40
C PRO A 127 -2.06 -13.00 -14.30
N GLY A 128 -1.87 -13.37 -15.57
CA GLY A 128 -2.94 -13.46 -16.57
C GLY A 128 -4.04 -14.49 -16.21
N GLY A 129 -3.72 -15.49 -15.39
CA GLY A 129 -4.65 -16.51 -14.89
C GLY A 129 -5.39 -16.11 -13.60
N GLU A 130 -4.98 -15.02 -12.94
CA GLU A 130 -5.42 -14.64 -11.59
C GLU A 130 -6.61 -13.67 -11.56
N ARG A 131 -7.40 -13.61 -12.63
CA ARG A 131 -8.39 -12.54 -12.87
C ARG A 131 -9.50 -12.43 -11.82
N HIS A 132 -9.59 -13.38 -10.90
CA HIS A 132 -10.51 -13.37 -9.76
C HIS A 132 -9.71 -13.31 -8.45
N PRO A 133 -9.81 -12.21 -7.68
CA PRO A 133 -9.19 -12.13 -6.36
C PRO A 133 -10.02 -12.97 -5.38
N GLY A 134 -9.74 -14.26 -5.34
CA GLY A 134 -10.46 -15.22 -4.51
C GLY A 134 -10.27 -16.63 -5.01
N PHE A 135 -10.29 -17.60 -4.09
CA PHE A 135 -10.27 -19.01 -4.42
C PHE A 135 -11.54 -19.37 -5.22
N SER A 136 -11.42 -19.40 -6.54
CA SER A 136 -12.32 -20.16 -7.40
C SER A 136 -11.83 -21.60 -7.42
N GLY A 137 -12.33 -22.41 -6.51
CA GLY A 137 -12.09 -23.85 -6.53
C GLY A 137 -12.51 -24.44 -7.88
N GLY A 138 -11.53 -24.97 -8.63
CA GLY A 138 -11.76 -25.79 -9.81
C GLY A 138 -11.15 -25.23 -11.09
N GLY A 139 -10.04 -25.83 -11.53
CA GLY A 139 -9.45 -25.51 -12.83
C GLY A 139 -8.14 -26.26 -13.08
N ARG A 140 -8.26 -27.46 -13.64
CA ARG A 140 -7.18 -28.40 -13.99
C ARG A 140 -5.96 -27.72 -14.63
N GLY A 141 -4.77 -28.09 -14.14
CA GLY A 141 -3.50 -27.79 -14.80
C GLY A 141 -3.49 -28.32 -16.24
N GLY A 142 -2.91 -27.53 -17.14
CA GLY A 142 -2.59 -27.92 -18.50
C GLY A 142 -1.08 -27.73 -18.73
N PRO A 143 -0.37 -28.73 -19.28
CA PRO A 143 1.08 -28.66 -19.46
C PRO A 143 1.45 -27.97 -20.77
N GLY A 144 2.55 -27.21 -20.73
CA GLY A 144 3.56 -27.22 -21.81
C GLY A 144 3.35 -26.29 -23.01
N GLY A 145 4.38 -25.51 -23.30
CA GLY A 145 4.49 -24.76 -24.54
C GLY A 145 5.87 -24.15 -24.76
N ARG A 146 6.94 -24.97 -24.79
CA ARG A 146 8.20 -24.58 -25.45
C ARG A 146 8.09 -24.92 -26.93
N ARG A 147 8.21 -23.92 -27.80
CA ARG A 147 8.85 -24.00 -29.12
C ARG A 147 9.54 -22.67 -29.39
#